data_AF-A0A535TEW2-F1
#
_entry.id   AF-A0A535TEW2-F1
#
_cell.length_a   1.000
_cell.length_b   1.000
_cell.length_c   1.000
_cell.angle_alpha   90.00
_cell.angle_beta   90.00
_cell.angle_gamma   90.00
#
_symmetry.space_group_name_H-M   'P 1'
#
loop_
_entity.id
_entity.type
_entity.pdbx_description
1 polymer ?
#
loop_
_entity_poly.entity_id
_entity_poly.type
_entity_poly.pdbx_seq_one_letter_code
_entity_poly.pdbx_strand_id
1 'polypeptide(L)'
;MFSHQAFATELGGLPFDLIGDFERKMVTAYGVRRDDVEGYSGMAKRSVFVIDSQGVIRWAWERSREEPLPNYDQVIAEAKKVAAAA
;
A
#
# COMPACT_ATOMS: atom_id res chain seq x y z
N MET A 1 13.65 19.17 0.25
CA MET A 1 12.67 18.28 -0.42
C MET A 1 12.50 17.04 0.44
N PHE A 2 11.26 16.68 0.81
CA PHE A 2 11.01 15.47 1.59
C PHE A 2 11.10 14.22 0.69
N SER A 3 11.45 13.07 1.26
CA SER A 3 11.75 11.84 0.48
C SER A 3 10.64 11.44 -0.50
N HIS A 4 9.36 11.49 -0.09
CA HIS A 4 8.24 11.18 -0.98
C HIS A 4 8.06 12.19 -2.11
N GLN A 5 8.25 13.48 -1.84
CA GLN A 5 8.16 14.51 -2.87
C GLN A 5 9.27 14.33 -3.90
N ALA A 6 10.50 14.08 -3.45
CA ALA A 6 11.63 13.78 -4.33
C ALA A 6 11.32 12.56 -5.20
N PHE A 7 10.87 11.46 -4.58
CA PHE A 7 10.54 10.23 -5.29
C PHE A 7 9.45 10.42 -6.35
N ALA A 8 8.39 11.15 -6.03
CA ALA A 8 7.33 11.46 -6.98
C ALA A 8 7.85 12.32 -8.16
N THR A 9 8.70 13.32 -7.89
CA THR A 9 9.29 14.17 -8.93
C THR A 9 10.21 13.39 -9.86
N GLU A 10 11.08 12.53 -9.33
CA GLU A 10 11.99 11.70 -10.13
C GLU A 10 11.25 10.72 -11.05
N LEU A 11 10.03 10.32 -10.69
CA LEU A 11 9.17 9.46 -11.51
C LEU A 11 8.33 10.24 -12.54
N GLY A 12 8.56 11.54 -12.72
CA GLY A 12 7.81 12.39 -13.66
C GLY A 12 6.46 12.88 -13.12
N GLY A 13 6.24 12.77 -11.81
CA GLY A 13 4.99 13.12 -11.13
C GLY A 13 4.05 11.92 -11.04
N LEU A 14 3.80 11.44 -9.82
CA LEU A 14 2.79 10.40 -9.58
C LEU A 14 1.39 11.02 -9.56
N PRO A 15 0.38 10.36 -10.16
CA PRO A 15 -1.00 10.87 -10.22
C PRO A 15 -1.78 10.62 -8.91
N PHE A 16 -1.08 10.31 -7.82
CA PHE A 16 -1.65 9.98 -6.51
C PHE A 16 -0.69 10.40 -5.39
N ASP A 17 -1.25 10.58 -4.20
CA ASP A 17 -0.51 11.01 -3.03
C ASP A 17 0.38 9.90 -2.44
N LEU A 18 1.51 10.32 -1.87
CA LEU A 18 2.40 9.46 -1.10
C LEU A 18 2.38 9.85 0.38
N ILE A 19 1.75 9.03 1.21
CA ILE A 19 1.57 9.29 2.63
C ILE A 19 2.72 8.69 3.45
N GLY A 20 3.33 9.48 4.33
CA GLY A 20 4.40 9.03 5.23
C GLY A 20 3.89 8.51 6.57
N ASP A 21 4.05 7.21 6.84
CA ASP A 21 3.79 6.59 8.15
C ASP A 21 5.03 6.64 9.06
N PHE A 22 5.42 7.85 9.46
CA PHE A 22 6.65 8.07 10.25
C PHE A 22 6.61 7.41 11.63
N GLU A 23 5.44 7.40 12.27
CA GLU A 23 5.24 6.85 13.61
C GLU A 23 4.91 5.34 13.61
N ARG A 24 4.88 4.70 12.43
CA ARG A 24 4.57 3.27 12.24
C ARG A 24 3.18 2.87 12.76
N LYS A 25 2.24 3.82 12.79
CA LYS A 25 0.87 3.60 13.27
C LYS A 25 0.04 2.89 12.23
N MET A 26 0.15 3.28 10.94
CA MET A 26 -0.62 2.62 9.87
C MET A 26 -0.17 1.18 9.66
N VAL A 27 1.13 0.92 9.53
CA VAL A 27 1.62 -0.46 9.28
C VAL A 27 1.20 -1.42 10.39
N THR A 28 1.14 -0.93 11.63
CA THR A 28 0.66 -1.70 12.78
C THR A 28 -0.85 -1.91 12.71
N ALA A 29 -1.63 -0.85 12.46
CA ALA A 29 -3.10 -0.92 12.38
C ALA A 29 -3.59 -1.84 11.25
N TYR A 30 -2.88 -1.86 10.12
CA TYR A 30 -3.20 -2.73 8.98
C TYR A 30 -2.61 -4.14 9.10
N GLY A 31 -1.89 -4.45 10.19
CA GLY A 31 -1.29 -5.79 10.41
C GLY A 31 -0.13 -6.15 9.47
N VAL A 32 0.41 -5.16 8.75
CA VAL A 32 1.46 -5.35 7.73
C VAL A 32 2.83 -4.88 8.21
N ARG A 33 2.99 -4.68 9.51
CA ARG A 33 4.28 -4.35 10.12
C ARG A 33 5.24 -5.53 10.01
N ARG A 34 6.50 -5.25 9.68
CA ARG A 34 7.60 -6.21 9.75
C ARG A 34 8.81 -5.59 10.42
N ASP A 35 9.42 -6.38 11.31
CA ASP A 35 10.59 -6.01 12.11
C ASP A 35 11.78 -6.96 11.82
N ASP A 36 11.68 -7.75 10.73
CA ASP A 36 12.67 -8.75 10.30
C ASP A 36 13.75 -8.17 9.37
N VAL A 37 13.77 -6.84 9.16
CA VAL A 37 14.72 -6.19 8.28
C VAL A 37 15.82 -5.55 9.13
N GLU A 38 17.04 -6.08 9.01
CA GLU A 38 18.19 -5.59 9.77
C GLU A 38 18.41 -4.07 9.54
N GLY A 39 18.56 -3.32 10.63
CA GLY A 39 18.70 -1.86 10.59
C GLY A 39 17.39 -1.08 10.44
N TYR A 40 16.24 -1.75 10.28
CA TYR A 40 14.94 -1.08 10.12
C TYR A 40 13.85 -1.68 11.02
N SER A 41 13.30 -0.84 11.90
CA SER A 41 12.13 -1.20 12.72
C SER A 41 10.84 -0.72 12.06
N GLY A 42 9.82 -1.59 12.07
CA GLY A 42 8.46 -1.26 11.68
C GLY A 42 8.29 -0.95 10.19
N MET A 43 8.99 -1.66 9.31
CA MET A 43 8.77 -1.52 7.87
C MET A 43 7.37 -2.03 7.47
N ALA A 44 6.84 -1.51 6.39
CA ALA A 44 5.66 -2.09 5.76
C ALA A 44 6.04 -3.35 4.98
N LYS A 45 5.28 -4.44 5.14
CA LYS A 45 5.20 -5.49 4.13
C LYS A 45 4.54 -4.90 2.87
N ARG A 46 5.03 -5.28 1.69
CA ARG A 46 4.41 -4.89 0.43
C ARG A 46 3.00 -5.49 0.39
N SER A 47 2.00 -4.63 0.38
CA SER A 47 0.60 -5.00 0.50
C SER A 47 -0.25 -4.04 -0.31
N VAL A 48 -1.45 -4.47 -0.69
CA VAL A 48 -2.45 -3.68 -1.39
C VAL A 48 -3.78 -3.89 -0.70
N PHE A 49 -4.50 -2.80 -0.42
CA PHE A 49 -5.84 -2.84 0.15
C PHE A 49 -6.77 -2.03 -0.76
N VAL A 50 -7.93 -2.61 -1.08
CA VAL A 50 -9.02 -1.91 -1.75
C VAL A 50 -10.12 -1.68 -0.71
N ILE A 51 -10.41 -0.41 -0.47
CA ILE A 51 -11.31 0.06 0.59
C ILE A 51 -12.48 0.78 -0.07
N ASP A 52 -13.70 0.53 0.39
CA ASP A 52 -14.89 1.21 -0.10
C ASP A 52 -15.10 2.60 0.55
N SER A 53 -16.17 3.29 0.13
CA SER A 53 -16.53 4.62 0.65
C SER A 53 -16.94 4.63 2.13
N GLN A 54 -17.27 3.46 2.70
CA GLN A 54 -17.61 3.29 4.11
C GLN A 54 -16.39 2.93 4.97
N GLY A 55 -15.20 2.88 4.37
CA GLY A 55 -13.96 2.53 5.06
C GLY A 55 -13.77 1.03 5.28
N VAL A 56 -14.54 0.18 4.60
CA VAL A 56 -14.44 -1.28 4.72
C VAL A 56 -13.44 -1.82 3.71
N ILE A 57 -12.49 -2.63 4.17
CA ILE A 57 -11.57 -3.38 3.30
C ILE A 57 -12.39 -4.45 2.57
N ARG A 58 -12.52 -4.31 1.25
CA ARG A 58 -13.26 -5.26 0.39
C ARG A 58 -12.36 -6.29 -0.26
N TRP A 59 -11.10 -5.94 -0.45
CA TRP A 59 -10.09 -6.84 -0.98
C TRP A 59 -8.71 -6.46 -0.43
N ALA A 60 -7.88 -7.47 -0.20
CA ALA A 60 -6.52 -7.30 0.26
C ALA A 60 -5.59 -8.31 -0.42
N TRP A 61 -4.36 -7.87 -0.64
CA TRP A 61 -3.25 -8.71 -1.06
C TRP A 61 -2.02 -8.37 -0.21
N GLU A 62 -1.35 -9.39 0.30
CA GLU A 62 -0.08 -9.26 1.00
C GLU A 62 0.96 -10.09 0.24
N ARG A 63 2.16 -9.53 0.08
CA ARG A 63 3.29 -10.22 -0.55
C ARG A 63 3.55 -11.57 0.10
N SER A 64 3.71 -12.61 -0.73
CA SER A 64 4.30 -13.89 -0.35
C SER A 64 5.70 -14.05 -0.95
N ARG A 65 6.35 -15.19 -0.68
CA ARG A 65 7.64 -15.52 -1.29
C ARG A 65 7.47 -15.89 -2.77
N GLU A 66 6.37 -16.55 -3.07
CA GLU A 66 5.96 -17.03 -4.38
C GLU A 66 5.46 -15.88 -5.26
N GLU A 67 4.84 -14.88 -4.65
CA GLU A 67 4.29 -13.69 -5.31
C GLU A 67 4.89 -12.40 -4.74
N PRO A 68 6.07 -11.98 -5.25
CA PRO A 68 6.76 -10.79 -4.75
C PRO A 68 6.08 -9.47 -5.13
N LEU A 69 5.22 -9.48 -6.16
CA LEU A 69 4.46 -8.36 -6.67
C LEU A 69 3.00 -8.78 -6.89
N PRO A 70 2.03 -7.87 -6.71
CA PRO A 70 0.64 -8.17 -6.99
C PRO A 70 0.41 -8.30 -8.50
N ASN A 71 -0.61 -9.06 -8.88
CA ASN A 71 -1.17 -8.95 -10.22
C ASN A 71 -1.92 -7.60 -10.33
N TYR A 72 -1.35 -6.65 -11.06
CA TYR A 72 -1.89 -5.29 -11.18
C TYR A 72 -3.25 -5.25 -11.90
N ASP A 73 -3.48 -6.12 -12.89
CA ASP A 73 -4.77 -6.20 -13.57
C ASP A 73 -5.87 -6.66 -12.60
N GLN A 74 -5.54 -7.60 -11.71
CA GLN A 74 -6.45 -8.03 -10.66
C GLN A 74 -6.73 -6.91 -9.66
N VAL A 75 -5.71 -6.18 -9.21
CA VAL A 75 -5.89 -5.01 -8.31
C VAL A 75 -6.86 -4.00 -8.91
N ILE A 76 -6.69 -3.68 -10.19
CA ILE A 76 -7.56 -2.73 -10.91
C ILE A 76 -8.98 -3.30 -11.05
N ALA A 77 -9.11 -4.60 -11.35
CA ALA A 77 -10.41 -5.25 -11.46
C ALA A 77 -11.17 -5.22 -10.13
N GLU A 78 -10.52 -5.51 -9.00
CA GLU A 78 -11.13 -5.44 -7.68
C GLU A 78 -11.51 -4.01 -7.29
N ALA A 79 -10.64 -3.02 -7.57
CA ALA A 79 -10.96 -1.61 -7.36
C ALA A 79 -12.20 -1.17 -8.15
N LYS A 80 -12.33 -1.61 -9.41
CA LYS A 80 -13.52 -1.32 -10.23
C LYS A 80 -14.78 -1.97 -9.69
N LYS A 81 -14.71 -3.22 -9.21
CA LYS A 81 -15.85 -3.91 -8.59
C LYS A 81 -16.34 -3.16 -7.35
N VAL A 82 -15.40 -2.74 -6.50
CA VAL A 82 -15.72 -1.99 -5.27
C VAL A 82 -16.32 -0.63 -5.60
N ALA A 83 -15.79 0.07 -6.60
CA ALA A 83 -16.34 1.35 -7.05
C ALA A 83 -17.75 1.22 -7.66
N ALA A 84 -18.06 0.11 -8.34
CA ALA A 84 -19.39 -0.13 -8.92
C ALA A 84 -20.44 -0.57 -7.88
N ALA A 85 -20.01 -1.01 -6.69
CA ALA A 85 -20.88 -1.42 -5.59
C ALA A 85 -21.17 -0.30 -4.58
N ALA A 86 -20.55 0.88 -4.78
CA ALA A 86 -20.76 2.10 -3.98
C ALA A 86 -21.84 2.99 -4.60
#